data_AF-A0A1B8U0I2-F1
#
_entry.id   AF-A0A1B8U0I2-F1
#
_cell.length_a   1.000
_cell.length_b   1.000
_cell.length_c   1.000
_cell.angle_alpha   90.00
_cell.angle_beta   90.00
_cell.angle_gamma   90.00
#
_symmetry.space_group_name_H-M   'P 1'
#
loop_
_entity.id
_entity.type
_entity.pdbx_description
1 polymer ?
#
loop_
_entity_poly.entity_id
_entity_poly.type
_entity_poly.pdbx_seq_one_letter_code
_entity_poly.pdbx_strand_id
1 'polypeptide(L)'
;MYINKLFSLEFKKTLENLNSIFERFRIEYSKEMEMVFKDHDKLFAAHGWCIFDGSTIEDVLFLLKLYNEERFVEADKNFMKLYEDNINDIESDLSSINKDTSHIIKEAIQCHKKGFYFASTILLISLTDGIAEGKLFTNGFFQKIKRKNKKHFLLDVFNEKNLVNKHFIPKKSSSSELMRHGIMHGNSINYGSQINSLKALSLYYFISIRKYLIK
;
A
#
# COMPACT_ATOMS: atom_id res chain seq x y z
N MET A 1 -34.65 43.52 19.79
CA MET A 1 -33.69 42.58 20.45
C MET A 1 -34.11 41.10 20.38
N TYR A 2 -35.39 40.76 20.16
CA TYR A 2 -35.86 39.37 20.05
C TYR A 2 -35.57 38.66 18.71
N ILE A 3 -35.62 39.40 17.59
CA ILE A 3 -35.47 38.86 16.23
C ILE A 3 -34.05 38.31 15.96
N ASN A 4 -33.01 38.98 16.46
CA ASN A 4 -31.62 38.49 16.33
C ASN A 4 -31.35 37.17 17.08
N LYS A 5 -32.10 36.90 18.15
CA LYS A 5 -31.92 35.68 18.96
C LYS A 5 -32.55 34.47 18.26
N LEU A 6 -33.72 34.64 17.65
CA LEU A 6 -34.41 33.64 16.83
C LEU A 6 -33.59 33.26 15.59
N PHE A 7 -33.08 34.26 14.86
CA PHE A 7 -32.24 34.03 13.66
C PHE A 7 -30.95 33.24 14.01
N SER A 8 -30.33 33.53 15.16
CA SER A 8 -29.15 32.80 15.63
C SER A 8 -29.44 31.34 16.03
N LEU A 9 -30.65 31.07 16.52
CA LEU A 9 -31.07 29.73 16.95
C LEU A 9 -31.37 28.85 15.74
N GLU A 10 -32.06 29.42 14.75
CA GLU A 10 -32.41 28.75 13.51
C GLU A 10 -31.15 28.41 12.71
N PHE A 11 -30.22 29.37 12.59
CA PHE A 11 -28.93 29.17 11.93
C PHE A 11 -28.07 28.08 12.60
N LYS A 12 -28.01 28.04 13.94
CA LYS A 12 -27.33 26.96 14.68
C LYS A 12 -27.94 25.59 14.39
N LYS A 13 -29.27 25.50 14.37
CA LYS A 13 -30.00 24.27 14.06
C LYS A 13 -29.71 23.78 12.64
N THR A 14 -29.63 24.70 11.67
CA THR A 14 -29.26 24.38 10.29
C THR A 14 -27.82 23.87 10.20
N LEU A 15 -26.89 24.47 10.94
CA LEU A 15 -25.47 24.06 10.98
C LEU A 15 -25.28 22.68 11.63
N GLU A 16 -26.00 22.41 12.73
CA GLU A 16 -26.00 21.10 13.40
C GLU A 16 -26.59 20.01 12.49
N ASN A 17 -27.67 20.31 11.77
CA ASN A 17 -28.23 19.40 10.78
C ASN A 17 -27.25 19.14 9.62
N LEU A 18 -26.60 20.17 9.08
CA LEU A 18 -25.59 20.02 8.03
C LEU A 18 -24.42 19.15 8.49
N ASN A 19 -23.89 19.37 9.70
CA ASN A 19 -22.86 18.51 10.27
C ASN A 19 -23.33 17.06 10.45
N SER A 20 -24.58 16.85 10.87
CA SER A 20 -25.13 15.49 11.01
C SER A 20 -25.27 14.78 9.66
N ILE A 21 -25.60 15.53 8.60
CA ILE A 21 -25.70 15.03 7.22
C ILE A 21 -24.31 14.72 6.68
N PHE A 22 -23.33 15.60 6.90
CA PHE A 22 -21.93 15.37 6.54
C PHE A 22 -21.35 14.15 7.25
N GLU A 23 -21.62 13.98 8.54
CA GLU A 23 -21.14 12.81 9.29
C GLU A 23 -21.86 11.52 8.85
N ARG A 24 -23.16 11.57 8.51
CA ARG A 24 -23.83 10.42 7.88
C ARG A 24 -23.26 10.09 6.52
N PHE A 25 -23.08 11.08 5.65
CA PHE A 25 -22.45 10.90 4.34
C PHE A 25 -21.06 10.29 4.49
N ARG A 26 -20.26 10.83 5.41
CA ARG A 26 -18.93 10.32 5.73
C ARG A 26 -18.96 8.88 6.21
N ILE A 27 -19.89 8.49 7.09
CA ILE A 27 -20.00 7.13 7.61
C ILE A 27 -20.49 6.15 6.53
N GLU A 28 -21.50 6.54 5.75
CA GLU A 28 -22.10 5.71 4.70
C GLU A 28 -21.11 5.50 3.55
N TYR A 29 -20.52 6.59 3.03
CA TYR A 29 -19.42 6.50 2.06
C TYR A 29 -18.21 5.78 2.64
N SER A 30 -17.89 5.92 3.93
CA SER A 30 -16.72 5.22 4.50
C SER A 30 -16.86 3.71 4.41
N LYS A 31 -18.05 3.14 4.59
CA LYS A 31 -18.26 1.69 4.52
C LYS A 31 -18.23 1.17 3.09
N GLU A 32 -18.85 1.90 2.16
CA GLU A 32 -18.83 1.55 0.74
C GLU A 32 -17.42 1.71 0.16
N MET A 33 -16.74 2.82 0.47
CA MET A 33 -15.32 3.02 0.19
C MET A 33 -14.46 1.91 0.81
N GLU A 34 -14.67 1.53 2.07
CA GLU A 34 -13.89 0.49 2.74
C GLU A 34 -14.06 -0.90 2.09
N MET A 35 -15.26 -1.22 1.58
CA MET A 35 -15.50 -2.41 0.75
C MET A 35 -14.82 -2.31 -0.62
N VAL A 36 -14.96 -1.17 -1.27
CA VAL A 36 -14.38 -0.83 -2.58
C VAL A 36 -12.85 -0.96 -2.47
N PHE A 37 -12.20 -0.28 -1.53
CA PHE A 37 -10.76 -0.39 -1.24
C PHE A 37 -10.29 -1.82 -0.89
N LYS A 38 -11.14 -2.64 -0.25
CA LYS A 38 -10.78 -4.04 0.09
C LYS A 38 -10.57 -4.92 -1.14
N ASP A 39 -11.45 -4.82 -2.12
CA ASP A 39 -11.34 -5.64 -3.33
C ASP A 39 -10.21 -5.13 -4.24
N HIS A 40 -9.90 -3.83 -4.16
CA HIS A 40 -8.80 -3.19 -4.89
C HIS A 40 -7.43 -3.65 -4.42
N ASP A 41 -7.19 -3.65 -3.11
CA ASP A 41 -5.90 -4.05 -2.58
C ASP A 41 -5.60 -5.53 -2.84
N LYS A 42 -6.63 -6.39 -2.86
CA LYS A 42 -6.50 -7.78 -3.32
C LYS A 42 -6.05 -7.86 -4.76
N LEU A 43 -6.70 -7.10 -5.62
CA LEU A 43 -6.40 -7.06 -7.05
C LEU A 43 -4.97 -6.57 -7.30
N PHE A 44 -4.55 -5.49 -6.65
CA PHE A 44 -3.19 -4.95 -6.78
C PHE A 44 -2.14 -5.89 -6.21
N ALA A 45 -2.38 -6.47 -5.04
CA ALA A 45 -1.47 -7.45 -4.44
C ALA A 45 -1.38 -8.74 -5.27
N ALA A 46 -2.45 -9.14 -5.97
CA ALA A 46 -2.39 -10.25 -6.92
C ALA A 46 -1.40 -9.99 -8.07
N HIS A 47 -1.07 -8.73 -8.34
CA HIS A 47 -0.12 -8.30 -9.37
C HIS A 47 1.22 -7.78 -8.80
N GLY A 48 1.41 -7.91 -7.48
CA GLY A 48 2.65 -7.57 -6.78
C GLY A 48 2.78 -6.10 -6.36
N TRP A 49 1.70 -5.33 -6.42
CA TRP A 49 1.65 -3.94 -5.99
C TRP A 49 0.95 -3.78 -4.64
N CYS A 50 1.33 -2.76 -3.90
CA CYS A 50 0.57 -2.22 -2.78
C CYS A 50 0.30 -0.73 -3.05
N ILE A 51 -0.88 -0.24 -2.72
CA ILE A 51 -1.20 1.18 -2.93
C ILE A 51 -0.43 2.05 -1.95
N PHE A 52 0.03 3.21 -2.43
CA PHE A 52 0.69 4.23 -1.61
C PHE A 52 -0.38 5.06 -0.88
N ASP A 53 -0.19 5.38 0.40
CA ASP A 53 -1.22 6.09 1.18
C ASP A 53 -1.43 7.55 0.74
N GLY A 54 -0.44 8.15 0.07
CA GLY A 54 -0.59 9.47 -0.55
C GLY A 54 -1.28 9.44 -1.92
N SER A 55 -1.76 8.27 -2.38
CA SER A 55 -2.49 8.18 -3.66
C SER A 55 -3.83 8.89 -3.57
N THR A 56 -4.22 9.57 -4.65
CA THR A 56 -5.54 10.17 -4.76
C THR A 56 -6.63 9.11 -5.03
N ILE A 57 -7.89 9.45 -4.80
CA ILE A 57 -9.02 8.57 -5.16
C ILE A 57 -9.03 8.36 -6.68
N GLU A 58 -8.70 9.41 -7.43
CA GLU A 58 -8.58 9.39 -8.88
C GLU A 58 -7.54 8.37 -9.36
N ASP A 59 -6.35 8.34 -8.73
CA ASP A 59 -5.30 7.35 -9.04
C ASP A 59 -5.82 5.92 -8.84
N VAL A 60 -6.49 5.67 -7.71
CA VAL A 60 -7.02 4.36 -7.37
C VAL A 60 -8.09 3.93 -8.38
N LEU A 61 -9.08 4.79 -8.64
CA LEU A 61 -10.15 4.52 -9.62
C LEU A 61 -9.60 4.28 -11.02
N PHE A 62 -8.59 5.04 -11.42
CA PHE A 62 -7.95 4.88 -12.72
C PHE A 62 -7.22 3.54 -12.84
N LEU A 63 -6.43 3.17 -11.83
CA LEU A 63 -5.75 1.87 -11.80
C LEU A 63 -6.74 0.72 -11.87
N LEU A 64 -7.85 0.80 -11.12
CA LEU A 64 -8.89 -0.23 -11.14
C LEU A 64 -9.56 -0.40 -12.48
N LYS A 65 -9.87 0.72 -13.13
CA LYS A 65 -10.38 0.71 -14.50
C LYS A 65 -9.42 -0.06 -15.41
N LEU A 66 -8.12 0.21 -15.33
CA LEU A 66 -7.12 -0.49 -16.15
C LEU A 66 -7.06 -2.00 -15.86
N TYR A 67 -7.14 -2.42 -14.60
CA TYR A 67 -7.17 -3.85 -14.25
C TYR A 67 -8.47 -4.53 -14.70
N ASN A 68 -9.63 -3.87 -14.54
CA ASN A 68 -10.92 -4.40 -14.97
C ASN A 68 -11.02 -4.51 -16.50
N GLU A 69 -10.33 -3.65 -17.24
CA GLU A 69 -10.18 -3.71 -18.70
C GLU A 69 -9.05 -4.66 -19.16
N GLU A 70 -8.41 -5.40 -18.24
CA GLU A 70 -7.27 -6.30 -18.49
C GLU A 70 -6.04 -5.59 -19.11
N ARG A 71 -5.91 -4.27 -18.94
CA ARG A 71 -4.81 -3.44 -19.44
C ARG A 71 -3.62 -3.42 -18.48
N PHE A 72 -3.14 -4.60 -18.11
CA PHE A 72 -2.14 -4.79 -17.04
C PHE A 72 -0.83 -4.04 -17.27
N VAL A 73 -0.33 -4.00 -18.51
CA VAL A 73 0.92 -3.29 -18.85
C VAL A 73 0.79 -1.78 -18.62
N GLU A 74 -0.38 -1.23 -18.92
CA GLU A 74 -0.66 0.18 -18.67
C GLU A 74 -0.86 0.45 -17.18
N ALA A 75 -1.51 -0.47 -16.46
CA ALA A 75 -1.65 -0.39 -15.02
C ALA A 75 -0.28 -0.39 -14.32
N ASP A 76 0.63 -1.28 -14.73
CA ASP A 76 2.01 -1.33 -14.23
C ASP A 76 2.74 0.00 -14.47
N LYS A 77 2.64 0.57 -15.67
CA LYS A 77 3.25 1.88 -15.97
C LYS A 77 2.71 3.00 -15.08
N ASN A 78 1.40 3.00 -14.79
CA ASN A 78 0.79 4.01 -13.93
C ASN A 78 1.18 3.83 -12.47
N PHE A 79 1.27 2.58 -11.99
CA PHE A 79 1.85 2.30 -10.67
C PHE A 79 3.30 2.76 -10.57
N MET A 80 4.11 2.48 -11.59
CA MET A 80 5.50 2.92 -11.61
C MET A 80 5.58 4.45 -11.52
N LYS A 81 4.80 5.16 -12.35
CA LYS A 81 4.74 6.62 -12.32
C LYS A 81 4.32 7.15 -10.96
N LEU A 82 3.25 6.60 -10.37
CA LEU A 82 2.77 6.97 -9.05
C LEU A 82 3.88 6.87 -7.99
N TYR A 83 4.65 5.80 -7.98
CA TYR A 83 5.74 5.63 -7.01
C TYR A 83 6.96 6.52 -7.30
N GLU A 84 7.31 6.71 -8.57
CA GLU A 84 8.42 7.58 -8.97
C GLU A 84 8.14 9.05 -8.62
N ASP A 85 6.94 9.53 -8.93
CA ASP A 85 6.51 10.91 -8.67
C ASP A 85 6.51 11.21 -7.15
N ASN A 86 6.28 10.20 -6.31
CA ASN A 86 6.19 10.33 -4.85
C ASN A 86 7.40 9.75 -4.08
N ILE A 87 8.50 9.39 -4.76
CA ILE A 87 9.58 8.62 -4.14
C ILE A 87 10.27 9.33 -2.96
N ASN A 88 10.35 10.66 -3.01
CA ASN A 88 10.96 11.47 -1.95
C ASN A 88 10.05 11.58 -0.72
N ASP A 89 8.74 11.66 -0.92
CA ASP A 89 7.76 11.69 0.16
C ASP A 89 7.74 10.32 0.86
N ILE A 90 7.74 9.24 0.06
CA ILE A 90 7.89 7.86 0.55
C ILE A 90 9.18 7.69 1.37
N GLU A 91 10.32 8.21 0.88
CA GLU A 91 11.61 8.18 1.60
C GLU A 91 11.52 8.89 2.96
N SER A 92 10.90 10.07 2.98
CA SER A 92 10.70 10.89 4.17
C SER A 92 9.84 10.16 5.20
N ASP A 93 8.69 9.65 4.77
CA ASP A 93 7.74 8.91 5.61
C ASP A 93 8.41 7.69 6.24
N LEU A 94 9.05 6.85 5.41
CA LEU A 94 9.74 5.65 5.86
C LEU A 94 10.87 5.96 6.85
N SER A 95 11.64 7.01 6.59
CA SER A 95 12.75 7.44 7.46
C SER A 95 12.26 7.97 8.81
N SER A 96 11.10 8.65 8.82
CA SER A 96 10.50 9.17 10.05
C SER A 96 9.99 8.06 10.96
N ILE A 97 9.45 7.00 10.36
CA ILE A 97 8.86 5.84 11.04
C ILE A 97 9.94 4.86 11.52
N ASN A 98 10.93 4.57 10.67
CA ASN A 98 11.99 3.60 10.94
C ASN A 98 13.35 4.29 11.14
N LYS A 99 13.47 5.06 12.23
CA LYS A 99 14.67 5.89 12.49
C LYS A 99 15.97 5.08 12.48
N ASP A 100 15.98 3.90 13.09
CA ASP A 100 17.17 3.06 13.23
C ASP A 100 17.70 2.55 11.87
N THR A 101 16.80 2.29 10.91
CA THR A 101 17.17 1.80 9.57
C THR A 101 17.10 2.88 8.49
N SER A 102 16.91 4.15 8.87
CA SER A 102 16.76 5.30 7.95
C SER A 102 17.90 5.40 6.94
N HIS A 103 19.15 5.16 7.37
CA HIS A 103 20.31 5.16 6.49
C HIS A 103 20.26 4.03 5.44
N ILE A 104 19.75 2.85 5.80
CA ILE A 104 19.58 1.71 4.87
C ILE A 104 18.44 1.97 3.89
N ILE A 105 17.35 2.61 4.34
CA ILE A 105 16.23 3.03 3.49
C ILE A 105 16.73 3.98 2.39
N LYS A 106 17.51 4.99 2.79
CA LYS A 106 18.12 5.95 1.86
C LYS A 106 19.02 5.26 0.84
N GLU A 107 19.85 4.30 1.28
CA GLU A 107 20.69 3.52 0.39
C GLU A 107 19.86 2.74 -0.65
N ALA A 108 18.81 2.05 -0.21
CA ALA A 108 17.94 1.28 -1.10
C ALA A 108 17.27 2.18 -2.17
N ILE A 109 16.78 3.35 -1.77
CA ILE A 109 16.16 4.31 -2.70
C ILE A 109 17.22 4.94 -3.62
N GLN A 110 18.43 5.19 -3.15
CA GLN A 110 19.53 5.64 -4.01
C GLN A 110 19.93 4.57 -5.03
N CYS A 111 19.98 3.29 -4.65
CA CYS A 111 20.19 2.19 -5.58
C CYS A 111 19.12 2.21 -6.68
N HIS A 112 17.84 2.40 -6.32
CA HIS A 112 16.76 2.52 -7.29
C HIS A 112 16.99 3.67 -8.27
N LYS A 113 17.20 4.89 -7.75
CA LYS A 113 17.42 6.12 -8.54
C LYS A 113 18.63 6.01 -9.48
N LYS A 114 19.65 5.23 -9.11
CA LYS A 114 20.86 4.99 -9.92
C LYS A 114 20.73 3.80 -10.88
N GLY A 115 19.60 3.11 -10.92
CA GLY A 115 19.41 1.92 -11.78
C GLY A 115 20.01 0.63 -11.23
N PHE A 116 20.52 0.62 -9.99
CA PHE A 116 21.02 -0.58 -9.30
C PHE A 116 19.85 -1.42 -8.75
N TYR A 117 18.97 -1.87 -9.64
CA TYR A 117 17.71 -2.50 -9.28
C TYR A 117 17.87 -3.80 -8.50
N PHE A 118 18.90 -4.62 -8.80
CA PHE A 118 19.20 -5.81 -8.01
C PHE A 118 19.43 -5.46 -6.53
N ALA A 119 20.30 -4.48 -6.27
CA ALA A 119 20.64 -4.04 -4.91
C ALA A 119 19.43 -3.39 -4.22
N SER A 120 18.72 -2.52 -4.91
CA SER A 120 17.50 -1.88 -4.38
C SER A 120 16.45 -2.93 -3.99
N THR A 121 16.12 -3.84 -4.90
CA THR A 121 15.11 -4.87 -4.68
C THR A 121 15.46 -5.76 -3.48
N ILE A 122 16.70 -6.25 -3.38
CA ILE A 122 17.07 -7.13 -2.27
C ILE A 122 17.08 -6.37 -0.93
N LEU A 123 17.60 -5.14 -0.89
CA LEU A 123 17.61 -4.32 0.32
C LEU A 123 16.18 -4.04 0.82
N LEU A 124 15.27 -3.67 -0.07
CA LEU A 124 13.86 -3.42 0.28
C LEU A 124 13.16 -4.68 0.79
N ILE A 125 13.41 -5.85 0.18
CA ILE A 125 12.87 -7.13 0.67
C ILE A 125 13.44 -7.47 2.04
N SER A 126 14.75 -7.33 2.24
CA SER A 126 15.39 -7.60 3.54
C SER A 126 14.90 -6.67 4.64
N LEU A 127 14.72 -5.38 4.35
CA LEU A 127 14.11 -4.42 5.28
C LEU A 127 12.67 -4.80 5.60
N THR A 128 11.89 -5.23 4.61
CA THR A 128 10.51 -5.70 4.81
C THR A 128 10.47 -6.91 5.75
N ASP A 129 11.34 -7.90 5.54
CA ASP A 129 11.41 -9.09 6.38
C ASP A 129 11.89 -8.77 7.80
N GLY A 130 12.83 -7.83 7.95
CA GLY A 130 13.25 -7.30 9.24
C GLY A 130 12.10 -6.64 10.02
N ILE A 131 11.29 -5.81 9.35
CA ILE A 131 10.06 -5.25 9.94
C ILE A 131 9.08 -6.37 10.30
N ALA A 132 9.03 -7.45 9.51
CA ALA A 132 8.19 -8.58 9.80
C ALA A 132 8.76 -9.56 10.85
N GLU A 133 9.91 -9.26 11.49
CA GLU A 133 10.58 -10.14 12.46
C GLU A 133 10.90 -11.53 11.87
N GLY A 134 11.28 -11.59 10.59
CA GLY A 134 11.56 -12.84 9.86
C GLY A 134 10.30 -13.68 9.59
N LYS A 135 9.12 -13.13 9.87
CA LYS A 135 7.83 -13.81 9.78
C LYS A 135 7.00 -13.33 8.61
N LEU A 136 7.57 -12.55 7.69
CA LEU A 136 6.86 -12.02 6.51
C LEU A 136 6.17 -13.14 5.72
N PHE A 137 6.80 -14.31 5.67
CA PHE A 137 6.35 -15.50 4.95
C PHE A 137 5.58 -16.50 5.81
N THR A 138 5.22 -16.12 7.03
CA THR A 138 4.43 -16.96 7.92
C THR A 138 3.04 -16.36 8.08
N ASN A 139 2.02 -17.21 8.05
CA ASN A 139 0.64 -16.81 8.35
C ASN A 139 0.53 -16.12 9.74
N GLY A 140 1.49 -16.39 10.64
CA GLY A 140 1.54 -15.80 11.98
C GLY A 140 1.76 -14.28 12.01
N PHE A 141 2.49 -13.69 11.05
CA PHE A 141 2.74 -12.24 11.04
C PHE A 141 1.44 -11.47 10.76
N PHE A 142 0.77 -11.77 9.65
CA PHE A 142 -0.48 -11.12 9.28
C PHE A 142 -1.61 -11.43 10.27
N GLN A 143 -1.65 -12.62 10.86
CA GLN A 143 -2.58 -12.93 11.96
C GLN A 143 -2.32 -12.09 13.21
N LYS A 144 -1.05 -11.84 13.57
CA LYS A 144 -0.68 -10.99 14.73
C LYS A 144 -1.11 -9.54 14.48
N ILE A 145 -0.92 -9.02 13.27
CA ILE A 145 -1.42 -7.69 12.91
C ILE A 145 -2.97 -7.67 12.95
N LYS A 146 -3.64 -8.71 12.44
CA LYS A 146 -5.11 -8.78 12.39
C LYS A 146 -5.74 -8.86 13.78
N ARG A 147 -5.09 -9.56 14.71
CA ARG A 147 -5.50 -9.60 16.12
C ARG A 147 -5.44 -8.24 16.80
N LYS A 148 -4.43 -7.43 16.45
CA LYS A 148 -4.30 -6.05 16.94
C LYS A 148 -5.24 -5.08 16.23
N ASN A 149 -5.59 -5.35 14.97
CA ASN A 149 -6.42 -4.47 14.16
C ASN A 149 -7.55 -5.26 13.47
N LYS A 150 -8.61 -5.58 14.24
CA LYS A 150 -9.74 -6.43 13.81
C LYS A 150 -10.50 -5.90 12.58
N LYS A 151 -10.33 -4.63 12.21
CA LYS A 151 -11.03 -3.98 11.10
C LYS A 151 -10.16 -3.75 9.85
N HIS A 152 -8.86 -4.02 9.90
CA HIS A 152 -7.98 -3.69 8.79
C HIS A 152 -8.12 -4.72 7.66
N PHE A 153 -9.04 -4.46 6.74
CA PHE A 153 -9.44 -5.31 5.61
C PHE A 153 -8.26 -5.80 4.77
N LEU A 154 -7.22 -4.98 4.69
CA LEU A 154 -5.97 -5.23 4.01
C LEU A 154 -5.22 -6.46 4.52
N LEU A 155 -5.43 -6.86 5.78
CA LEU A 155 -4.81 -8.07 6.34
C LEU A 155 -5.49 -9.36 5.85
N ASP A 156 -6.72 -9.28 5.37
CA ASP A 156 -7.35 -10.41 4.70
C ASP A 156 -6.66 -10.69 3.37
N VAL A 157 -6.19 -9.65 2.67
CA VAL A 157 -5.43 -9.76 1.41
C VAL A 157 -4.18 -10.58 1.60
N PHE A 158 -3.38 -10.28 2.62
CA PHE A 158 -2.16 -11.05 2.90
C PHE A 158 -2.42 -12.39 3.57
N ASN A 159 -3.63 -12.67 4.08
CA ASN A 159 -3.99 -14.03 4.51
C ASN A 159 -4.43 -14.93 3.34
N GLU A 160 -4.63 -14.37 2.14
CA GLU A 160 -4.94 -15.09 0.91
C GLU A 160 -3.66 -15.42 0.11
N LYS A 161 -3.70 -16.50 -0.69
CA LYS A 161 -2.56 -16.93 -1.52
C LYS A 161 -2.41 -16.05 -2.78
N ASN A 162 -1.81 -14.86 -2.66
CA ASN A 162 -1.53 -13.93 -3.79
C ASN A 162 -0.02 -13.82 -4.12
N LEU A 163 0.38 -13.04 -5.14
CA LEU A 163 1.81 -12.85 -5.49
C LEU A 163 2.60 -12.16 -4.37
N VAL A 164 1.92 -11.47 -3.45
CA VAL A 164 2.53 -10.85 -2.27
C VAL A 164 2.78 -11.83 -1.11
N ASN A 165 2.08 -12.96 -1.03
CA ASN A 165 2.24 -13.94 0.06
C ASN A 165 2.47 -15.41 -0.37
N LYS A 166 2.40 -15.75 -1.67
CA LYS A 166 2.64 -17.13 -2.13
C LYS A 166 4.09 -17.55 -1.93
N HIS A 167 4.27 -18.66 -1.21
CA HIS A 167 5.28 -19.65 -1.57
C HIS A 167 4.94 -20.17 -2.96
N PHE A 168 5.69 -19.69 -3.97
CA PHE A 168 5.84 -20.28 -5.30
C PHE A 168 4.53 -20.66 -6.03
N ILE A 169 4.12 -19.89 -7.06
CA ILE A 169 3.37 -20.46 -8.20
C ILE A 169 3.94 -19.90 -9.50
N PRO A 170 4.43 -20.77 -10.42
CA PRO A 170 4.74 -20.37 -11.78
C PRO A 170 3.42 -20.38 -12.57
N LYS A 171 2.90 -19.21 -12.91
CA LYS A 171 2.02 -19.08 -14.08
C LYS A 171 2.40 -17.82 -14.84
N LYS A 172 2.82 -18.04 -16.09
CA LYS A 172 3.10 -17.05 -17.12
C LYS A 172 2.01 -15.97 -17.13
N SER A 173 2.29 -14.80 -16.58
CA SER A 173 1.62 -13.57 -16.96
C SER A 173 2.43 -12.37 -16.47
N SER A 174 2.85 -11.55 -17.43
CA SER A 174 3.55 -10.26 -17.31
C SER A 174 5.03 -10.30 -16.89
N SER A 175 5.81 -9.45 -17.54
CA SER A 175 7.27 -9.31 -17.54
C SER A 175 7.90 -8.83 -16.21
N SER A 176 7.24 -9.05 -15.07
CA SER A 176 7.65 -8.61 -13.74
C SER A 176 7.22 -9.62 -12.68
N GLU A 177 8.10 -10.57 -12.40
CA GLU A 177 7.89 -11.55 -11.33
C GLU A 177 8.73 -11.16 -10.11
N LEU A 178 8.20 -10.27 -9.24
CA LEU A 178 8.78 -10.06 -7.91
C LEU A 178 8.55 -11.31 -7.04
N MET A 179 9.33 -12.36 -7.29
CA MET A 179 9.27 -13.61 -6.56
C MET A 179 10.07 -13.50 -5.26
N ARG A 180 9.56 -12.79 -4.25
CA ARG A 180 10.34 -12.44 -3.03
C ARG A 180 11.07 -13.62 -2.37
N HIS A 181 10.41 -14.77 -2.21
CA HIS A 181 11.04 -15.98 -1.67
C HIS A 181 12.06 -16.60 -2.65
N GLY A 182 11.76 -16.55 -3.95
CA GLY A 182 12.70 -17.00 -4.98
C GLY A 182 13.95 -16.12 -5.08
N ILE A 183 13.80 -14.82 -4.90
CA ILE A 183 14.90 -13.84 -4.88
C ILE A 183 15.81 -14.10 -3.67
N MET A 184 15.24 -14.22 -2.47
CA MET A 184 16.04 -14.44 -1.26
C MET A 184 16.73 -15.81 -1.20
N HIS A 185 16.17 -16.84 -1.86
CA HIS A 185 16.77 -18.18 -1.93
C HIS A 185 17.56 -18.45 -3.23
N GLY A 186 17.72 -17.45 -4.11
CA GLY A 186 18.48 -17.59 -5.36
C GLY A 186 17.76 -18.38 -6.48
N ASN A 187 16.48 -18.72 -6.30
CA ASN A 187 15.65 -19.39 -7.31
C ASN A 187 15.11 -18.45 -8.40
N SER A 188 15.16 -17.13 -8.18
CA SER A 188 14.84 -16.10 -9.17
C SER A 188 16.02 -15.15 -9.26
N ILE A 189 16.70 -15.14 -10.42
CA ILE A 189 17.94 -14.39 -10.64
C ILE A 189 17.76 -13.20 -11.60
N ASN A 190 16.61 -13.08 -12.26
CA ASN A 190 16.33 -12.03 -13.25
C ASN A 190 15.39 -10.96 -12.68
N TYR A 191 15.60 -10.58 -11.41
CA TYR A 191 14.71 -9.64 -10.71
C TYR A 191 15.13 -8.17 -10.80
N GLY A 192 16.32 -7.86 -11.32
CA GLY A 192 16.89 -6.52 -11.37
C GLY A 192 16.25 -5.60 -12.41
N SER A 193 14.98 -5.26 -12.22
CA SER A 193 14.23 -4.32 -13.05
C SER A 193 13.64 -3.18 -12.23
N GLN A 194 13.40 -2.04 -12.87
CA GLN A 194 12.78 -0.87 -12.25
C GLN A 194 11.44 -1.24 -11.59
N ILE A 195 10.59 -1.95 -12.33
CA ILE A 195 9.27 -2.39 -11.85
C ILE A 195 9.38 -3.27 -10.60
N ASN A 196 10.32 -4.20 -10.54
CA ASN A 196 10.49 -5.06 -9.35
C ASN A 196 11.03 -4.27 -8.16
N SER A 197 11.91 -3.31 -8.39
CA SER A 197 12.37 -2.39 -7.34
C SER A 197 11.22 -1.55 -6.78
N LEU A 198 10.32 -1.05 -7.63
CA LEU A 198 9.16 -0.26 -7.19
C LEU A 198 8.11 -1.14 -6.51
N LYS A 199 7.88 -2.37 -6.99
CA LYS A 199 7.03 -3.35 -6.29
C LYS A 199 7.59 -3.68 -4.91
N ALA A 200 8.90 -3.86 -4.77
CA ALA A 200 9.55 -4.07 -3.48
C ALA A 200 9.39 -2.85 -2.56
N LEU A 201 9.53 -1.64 -3.09
CA LEU A 201 9.31 -0.40 -2.34
C LEU A 201 7.85 -0.29 -1.88
N SER A 202 6.89 -0.60 -2.76
CA SER A 202 5.47 -0.58 -2.44
C SER A 202 5.12 -1.48 -1.26
N LEU A 203 5.70 -2.68 -1.23
CA LEU A 203 5.50 -3.62 -0.14
C LEU A 203 6.16 -3.12 1.14
N TYR A 204 7.40 -2.64 1.05
CA TYR A 204 8.13 -2.14 2.22
C TYR A 204 7.40 -0.97 2.88
N TYR A 205 6.96 0.00 2.06
CA TYR A 205 6.12 1.12 2.51
C TYR A 205 4.88 0.61 3.21
N PHE A 206 4.11 -0.23 2.53
CA PHE A 206 2.88 -0.79 3.06
C PHE A 206 3.08 -1.43 4.44
N ILE A 207 4.03 -2.36 4.56
CA ILE A 207 4.27 -3.08 5.83
C ILE A 207 4.78 -2.13 6.92
N SER A 208 5.63 -1.16 6.56
CA SER A 208 6.14 -0.16 7.49
C SER A 208 5.02 0.68 8.08
N ILE A 209 4.20 1.31 7.24
CA ILE A 209 3.11 2.17 7.70
C ILE A 209 2.16 1.38 8.61
N ARG A 210 1.73 0.19 8.19
CA ARG A 210 0.75 -0.60 8.95
C ARG A 210 1.33 -1.14 10.25
N LYS A 211 2.61 -1.52 10.33
CA LYS A 211 3.20 -1.97 11.60
C LYS A 211 3.22 -0.84 12.65
N TYR A 212 3.49 0.39 12.22
CA TYR A 212 3.68 1.52 13.13
C TYR A 212 2.40 2.28 13.48
N LEU A 213 1.41 2.35 12.58
CA LEU A 213 0.06 2.86 12.90
C LEU A 213 -0.68 1.97 13.93
N ILE A 214 -0.12 0.82 14.31
CA ILE A 214 -0.69 -0.17 15.23
C ILE A 214 0.04 -0.19 16.60
N LYS A 215 1.10 0.62 16.77
CA LYS A 215 1.71 0.86 18.09
C LYS A 215 0.99 1.99 18.80
#